data_AF-I8WNH4-F1
#
_entry.id   AF-I8WNH4-F1
#
_cell.length_a   1.000
_cell.length_b   1.000
_cell.length_c   1.000
_cell.angle_alpha   90.00
_cell.angle_beta   90.00
_cell.angle_gamma   90.00
#
_symmetry.space_group_name_H-M   'P 1'
#
loop_
_entity.id
_entity.type
_entity.pdbx_description
1 polymer ?
#
loop_
_entity_poly.entity_id
_entity_poly.type
_entity_poly.pdbx_seq_one_letter_code
_entity_poly.pdbx_strand_id
1 'polypeptide(L)'
;MKRNKSNKIFGALLPILTMVLLVSCTDVESIDINRPGLEEQSPELYAKYLENLNTYKRSDDHKVAYAWFDNSVKAPYSRAHHISDIPDSLDVVSMMYPADLAEFELTDMATVRRKGTKVVYTISFDRIQKEYTDKVKEGVETGTFSVYLKAEVDRLISYESSFDGIIAEYKGKNPIYMSAADKEEAKANQDIFWGAVMAWKQANTNKLLTFQGYPENLIGQSVLSECRHIILATDDVDAVEELSVVARKAMLSAGTPTDRFVVAVSTISMDAADTKTGFYEKARAIKEAAYWITEPSADYTRAGIAIYNIQNDYYNADAIYPCVKEAINIMNPSPRK
;
A
#
# COMPACT_ATOMS: atom_id res chain seq x y z
N MET A 1 -27.05 91.00 4.39
CA MET A 1 -27.78 90.00 3.57
C MET A 1 -28.28 88.90 4.49
N LYS A 2 -29.46 89.00 5.11
CA LYS A 2 -30.79 88.54 4.63
C LYS A 2 -30.75 87.27 3.75
N ARG A 3 -31.14 86.11 4.32
CA ARG A 3 -32.50 85.56 4.18
C ARG A 3 -32.78 84.41 5.18
N ASN A 4 -33.81 84.64 5.98
CA ASN A 4 -34.57 83.70 6.80
C ASN A 4 -35.17 82.55 5.98
N LYS A 5 -35.38 81.37 6.60
CA LYS A 5 -36.70 80.95 7.10
C LYS A 5 -36.65 79.61 7.86
N SER A 6 -37.15 79.66 9.08
CA SER A 6 -37.70 78.57 9.89
C SER A 6 -38.90 77.92 9.17
N ASN A 7 -39.17 76.60 9.35
CA ASN A 7 -40.16 76.10 10.32
C ASN A 7 -40.56 74.61 10.08
N LYS A 8 -40.95 73.97 11.19
CA LYS A 8 -41.89 72.82 11.36
C LYS A 8 -41.36 71.40 11.61
N ILE A 9 -41.46 71.09 12.91
CA ILE A 9 -41.62 69.83 13.61
C ILE A 9 -42.84 69.04 13.09
N PHE A 10 -42.68 67.72 12.92
CA PHE A 10 -43.77 66.75 13.04
C PHE A 10 -43.21 65.48 13.70
N GLY A 11 -43.78 65.10 14.84
CA GLY A 11 -43.35 63.96 15.63
C GLY A 11 -43.99 62.65 15.18
N ALA A 12 -43.36 61.54 15.55
CA ALA A 12 -44.03 60.27 15.82
C ALA A 12 -43.19 59.44 16.79
N LEU A 13 -43.85 58.96 17.84
CA LEU A 13 -43.36 58.04 18.87
C LEU A 13 -42.79 56.74 18.26
N LEU A 14 -41.77 56.15 18.90
CA LEU A 14 -41.59 54.69 18.93
C LEU A 14 -40.95 54.27 20.27
N PRO A 15 -41.39 53.15 20.89
CA PRO A 15 -41.09 52.80 22.27
C PRO A 15 -39.80 51.98 22.43
N ILE A 16 -39.26 52.01 23.65
CA ILE A 16 -38.21 51.13 24.15
C ILE A 16 -38.78 49.69 24.22
N LEU A 17 -38.15 48.74 23.53
CA LEU A 17 -38.36 47.31 23.75
C LEU A 17 -37.00 46.61 23.88
N THR A 18 -36.69 46.22 25.11
CA THR A 18 -35.63 45.25 25.44
C THR A 18 -36.01 43.88 24.88
N MET A 19 -35.15 43.26 24.07
CA MET A 19 -35.33 41.87 23.67
C MET A 19 -33.98 41.13 23.56
N VAL A 20 -33.72 40.35 24.61
CA VAL A 20 -33.22 38.96 24.65
C VAL A 20 -32.14 38.54 23.63
N LEU A 21 -30.98 38.19 24.18
CA LEU A 21 -29.97 37.32 23.56
C LEU A 21 -30.60 36.01 23.10
N LEU A 22 -30.61 35.76 21.80
CA LEU A 22 -30.71 34.40 21.25
C LEU A 22 -29.49 34.18 20.36
N VAL A 23 -28.53 33.47 20.93
CA VAL A 23 -27.52 32.72 20.20
C VAL A 23 -28.28 31.61 19.48
N SER A 24 -28.53 31.78 18.19
CA SER A 24 -28.86 30.65 17.32
C SER A 24 -27.63 30.35 16.48
N CYS A 25 -26.80 29.42 16.97
CA CYS A 25 -25.99 28.59 16.09
C CYS A 25 -26.97 27.90 15.13
N THR A 26 -27.09 28.39 13.91
CA THR A 26 -27.69 27.60 12.85
C THR A 26 -26.69 26.51 12.52
N ASP A 27 -27.05 25.28 12.90
CA ASP A 27 -26.50 24.05 12.36
C ASP A 27 -26.39 24.21 10.84
N VAL A 28 -25.15 24.22 10.33
CA VAL A 28 -24.94 24.22 8.89
C VAL A 28 -25.10 22.76 8.49
N GLU A 29 -26.32 22.37 8.13
CA GLU A 29 -26.50 21.11 7.40
C GLU A 29 -25.54 21.11 6.22
N SER A 30 -24.66 20.13 6.17
CA SER A 30 -23.81 19.91 5.00
C SER A 30 -24.74 19.63 3.83
N ILE A 31 -24.93 20.60 2.94
CA ILE A 31 -25.62 20.37 1.68
C ILE A 31 -24.80 19.32 0.94
N ASP A 32 -25.34 18.11 0.85
CA ASP A 32 -24.78 17.02 0.05
C ASP A 32 -24.96 17.41 -1.41
N ILE A 33 -23.98 18.11 -1.98
CA ILE A 33 -23.95 18.40 -3.41
C ILE A 33 -23.58 17.10 -4.10
N ASN A 34 -24.58 16.23 -4.26
CA ASN A 34 -24.47 15.01 -5.07
C ASN A 34 -24.27 15.43 -6.52
N ARG A 35 -23.01 15.60 -6.93
CA ARG A 35 -22.64 15.69 -8.33
C ARG A 35 -22.64 14.26 -8.84
N PRO A 36 -23.56 13.88 -9.75
CA PRO A 36 -23.62 12.51 -10.24
C PRO A 36 -22.25 12.11 -10.77
N GLY A 37 -21.72 10.96 -10.33
CA GLY A 37 -20.43 10.47 -10.82
C GLY A 37 -20.46 10.16 -12.32
N LEU A 38 -19.31 9.91 -12.95
CA LEU A 38 -19.27 9.48 -14.36
C LEU A 38 -20.15 8.23 -14.62
N GLU A 39 -20.25 7.35 -13.61
CA GLU A 39 -21.15 6.19 -13.60
C GLU A 39 -22.62 6.58 -13.82
N GLU A 40 -23.08 7.64 -13.16
CA GLU A 40 -24.46 8.13 -13.25
C GLU A 40 -24.69 8.99 -14.50
N GLN A 41 -23.68 9.76 -14.92
CA GLN A 41 -23.77 10.64 -16.09
C GLN A 41 -23.65 9.89 -17.42
N SER A 42 -22.85 8.82 -17.48
CA SER A 42 -22.64 8.03 -18.69
C SER A 42 -22.26 6.58 -18.37
N PRO A 43 -23.26 5.71 -18.12
CA PRO A 43 -23.02 4.31 -17.79
C PRO A 43 -22.18 3.56 -18.84
N GLU A 44 -22.38 3.86 -20.12
CA GLU A 44 -21.62 3.23 -21.22
C GLU A 44 -20.14 3.61 -21.22
N LEU A 45 -19.82 4.90 -21.00
CA LEU A 45 -18.44 5.35 -20.89
C LEU A 45 -17.76 4.78 -19.65
N TYR A 46 -18.49 4.68 -18.54
CA TYR A 46 -17.97 4.07 -17.32
C TYR A 46 -17.73 2.57 -17.48
N ALA A 47 -18.64 1.84 -18.13
CA ALA A 47 -18.44 0.41 -18.43
C ALA A 47 -17.20 0.19 -19.30
N LYS A 48 -17.01 1.00 -20.35
CA LYS A 48 -15.82 0.95 -21.20
C LYS A 48 -14.54 1.31 -20.45
N TYR A 49 -14.61 2.27 -19.53
CA TYR A 49 -13.50 2.62 -18.65
C TYR A 49 -13.07 1.42 -17.79
N LEU A 50 -14.01 0.75 -17.13
CA LEU A 50 -13.74 -0.44 -16.32
C LEU A 50 -13.17 -1.59 -17.17
N GLU A 51 -13.71 -1.81 -18.37
CA GLU A 51 -13.20 -2.82 -19.30
C GLU A 51 -11.73 -2.54 -19.68
N ASN A 52 -11.40 -1.30 -20.02
CA ASN A 52 -10.04 -0.89 -20.36
C ASN A 52 -9.07 -1.09 -19.19
N LEU A 53 -9.46 -0.69 -17.97
CA LEU A 53 -8.64 -0.90 -16.77
C LEU A 53 -8.40 -2.39 -16.51
N ASN A 54 -9.45 -3.20 -16.57
CA ASN A 54 -9.34 -4.63 -16.35
C ASN A 54 -8.51 -5.33 -17.44
N THR A 55 -8.60 -4.87 -18.68
CA THR A 55 -7.79 -5.39 -19.79
C THR A 55 -6.32 -5.02 -19.60
N TYR A 56 -6.03 -3.76 -19.27
CA TYR A 56 -4.68 -3.29 -18.96
C TYR A 56 -4.05 -4.10 -17.81
N LYS A 57 -4.72 -4.24 -16.67
CA LYS A 57 -4.17 -4.97 -15.51
C LYS A 57 -4.03 -6.48 -15.70
N ARG A 58 -4.69 -7.05 -16.72
CA ARG A 58 -4.58 -8.47 -17.07
C ARG A 58 -3.49 -8.74 -18.10
N SER A 59 -2.99 -7.72 -18.82
CA SER A 59 -1.89 -7.92 -19.75
C SER A 59 -0.58 -8.10 -18.98
N ASP A 60 0.38 -8.77 -19.63
CA ASP A 60 1.75 -8.89 -19.13
C ASP A 60 2.66 -7.79 -19.71
N ASP A 61 2.07 -6.79 -20.38
CA ASP A 61 2.79 -5.78 -21.16
C ASP A 61 3.19 -4.54 -20.35
N HIS A 62 2.66 -4.37 -19.14
CA HIS A 62 2.96 -3.22 -18.28
C HIS A 62 3.79 -3.60 -17.06
N LYS A 63 4.49 -2.60 -16.53
CA LYS A 63 5.20 -2.70 -15.25
C LYS A 63 4.19 -2.59 -14.11
N VAL A 64 4.24 -3.53 -13.18
CA VAL A 64 3.27 -3.62 -12.09
C VAL A 64 3.52 -2.59 -10.99
N ALA A 65 2.45 -2.14 -10.34
CA ALA A 65 2.50 -1.26 -9.18
C ALA A 65 1.78 -1.87 -7.98
N TYR A 66 2.53 -2.13 -6.92
CA TYR A 66 2.04 -2.52 -5.60
C TYR A 66 2.03 -1.30 -4.67
N ALA A 67 1.07 -1.26 -3.75
CA ALA A 67 0.99 -0.25 -2.71
C ALA A 67 0.67 -0.87 -1.36
N TRP A 68 1.24 -0.35 -0.27
CA TRP A 68 0.79 -0.65 1.09
C TRP A 68 -0.01 0.52 1.61
N PHE A 69 -1.21 0.21 2.10
CA PHE A 69 -2.16 1.18 2.62
C PHE A 69 -2.39 0.97 4.11
N ASP A 70 -2.22 2.02 4.89
CA ASP A 70 -2.53 2.04 6.31
C ASP A 70 -4.05 2.12 6.54
N ASN A 71 -4.63 1.00 6.94
CA ASN A 71 -6.03 0.88 7.30
C ASN A 71 -6.24 0.70 8.82
N SER A 72 -5.36 1.28 9.64
CA SER A 72 -5.49 1.28 11.10
C SER A 72 -6.72 2.05 11.59
N VAL A 73 -7.15 3.07 10.84
CA VAL A 73 -8.34 3.87 11.17
C VAL A 73 -9.60 3.13 10.75
N LYS A 74 -10.30 2.53 11.72
CA LYS A 74 -11.56 1.77 11.50
C LYS A 74 -12.83 2.61 11.53
N ALA A 75 -12.72 3.91 11.77
CA ALA A 75 -13.81 4.87 11.71
C ALA A 75 -13.34 6.08 10.88
N PRO A 76 -13.65 6.12 9.57
CA PRO A 76 -13.07 7.11 8.68
C PRO A 76 -13.66 8.50 8.94
N TYR A 77 -12.78 9.48 9.15
CA TYR A 77 -13.12 10.92 9.21
C TYR A 77 -12.60 11.70 7.99
N SER A 78 -11.95 11.00 7.05
CA SER A 78 -11.36 11.57 5.85
C SER A 78 -11.41 10.56 4.72
N ARG A 79 -11.54 11.06 3.49
CA ARG A 79 -11.40 10.30 2.25
C ARG A 79 -10.02 9.63 2.11
N ALA A 80 -9.00 10.15 2.79
CA ALA A 80 -7.66 9.55 2.84
C ALA A 80 -7.64 8.12 3.42
N HIS A 81 -8.65 7.72 4.21
CA HIS A 81 -8.75 6.37 4.78
C HIS A 81 -9.46 5.37 3.86
N HIS A 82 -9.94 5.81 2.69
CA HIS A 82 -10.67 4.97 1.77
C HIS A 82 -9.77 4.45 0.65
N ILE A 83 -9.62 3.12 0.55
CA ILE A 83 -8.86 2.56 -0.57
C ILE A 83 -9.58 2.76 -1.91
N SER A 84 -10.86 3.16 -1.92
CA SER A 84 -11.58 3.53 -3.16
C SER A 84 -10.96 4.73 -3.89
N ASP A 85 -10.18 5.53 -3.18
CA ASP A 85 -9.62 6.81 -3.66
C ASP A 85 -8.15 6.69 -4.08
N ILE A 86 -7.54 5.50 -3.94
CA ILE A 86 -6.20 5.22 -4.45
C ILE A 86 -6.18 5.29 -5.99
N PRO A 87 -5.02 5.52 -6.63
CA PRO A 87 -4.94 5.55 -8.09
C PRO A 87 -5.47 4.26 -8.74
N ASP A 88 -6.42 4.40 -9.65
CA ASP A 88 -7.01 3.29 -10.41
C ASP A 88 -5.98 2.50 -11.23
N SER A 89 -4.79 3.05 -11.47
CA SER A 89 -3.68 2.40 -12.17
C SER A 89 -2.85 1.46 -11.30
N LEU A 90 -3.11 1.37 -9.98
CA LEU A 90 -2.49 0.38 -9.11
C LEU A 90 -2.98 -1.04 -9.44
N ASP A 91 -2.06 -2.00 -9.51
CA ASP A 91 -2.38 -3.41 -9.74
C ASP A 91 -2.80 -4.11 -8.45
N VAL A 92 -2.08 -3.84 -7.37
CA VAL A 92 -2.23 -4.52 -6.09
C VAL A 92 -2.13 -3.53 -4.94
N VAL A 93 -3.05 -3.62 -3.98
CA VAL A 93 -2.99 -2.89 -2.70
C VAL A 93 -2.94 -3.89 -1.55
N SER A 94 -1.94 -3.75 -0.67
CA SER A 94 -1.75 -4.53 0.54
C SER A 94 -2.31 -3.76 1.73
N MET A 95 -3.26 -4.37 2.45
CA MET A 95 -3.82 -3.81 3.68
C MET A 95 -2.89 -4.13 4.85
N MET A 96 -2.41 -3.11 5.56
CA MET A 96 -1.47 -3.29 6.67
C MET A 96 -2.08 -4.00 7.88
N TYR A 97 -3.39 -3.84 8.11
CA TYR A 97 -4.16 -4.38 9.22
C TYR A 97 -5.30 -5.27 8.68
N PRO A 98 -5.03 -6.56 8.36
CA PRO A 98 -5.99 -7.44 7.70
C PRO A 98 -7.08 -8.01 8.62
N ALA A 99 -6.92 -7.86 9.94
CA ALA A 99 -7.90 -8.29 10.92
C ALA A 99 -9.04 -7.27 11.06
N ASP A 100 -10.20 -7.77 11.51
CA ASP A 100 -11.34 -6.96 11.95
C ASP A 100 -11.71 -5.84 10.96
N LEU A 101 -11.86 -6.22 9.67
CA LEU A 101 -12.25 -5.31 8.60
C LEU A 101 -13.63 -4.69 8.89
N ALA A 102 -13.70 -3.36 8.86
CA ALA A 102 -14.93 -2.62 8.97
C ALA A 102 -15.76 -2.71 7.68
N GLU A 103 -17.07 -2.43 7.77
CA GLU A 103 -18.00 -2.51 6.64
C GLU A 103 -17.59 -1.59 5.47
N PHE A 104 -17.08 -0.39 5.77
CA PHE A 104 -16.61 0.53 4.74
C PHE A 104 -15.37 -0.02 4.00
N GLU A 105 -14.49 -0.75 4.69
CA GLU A 105 -13.31 -1.37 4.06
C GLU A 105 -13.75 -2.44 3.07
N LEU A 106 -14.73 -3.27 3.43
CA LEU A 106 -15.30 -4.27 2.51
C LEU A 106 -15.93 -3.62 1.27
N THR A 107 -16.59 -2.47 1.44
CA THR A 107 -17.17 -1.69 0.36
C THR A 107 -16.10 -1.10 -0.57
N ASP A 108 -15.03 -0.55 0.00
CA ASP A 108 -13.91 0.00 -0.77
C ASP A 108 -13.15 -1.11 -1.51
N MET A 109 -12.94 -2.26 -0.86
CA MET A 109 -12.35 -3.45 -1.46
C MET A 109 -13.15 -3.92 -2.68
N ALA A 110 -14.48 -3.95 -2.59
CA ALA A 110 -15.33 -4.26 -3.74
C ALA A 110 -15.17 -3.21 -4.86
N THR A 111 -15.06 -1.94 -4.51
CA THR A 111 -14.89 -0.84 -5.49
C THR A 111 -13.58 -0.95 -6.26
N VAL A 112 -12.45 -1.16 -5.59
CA VAL A 112 -11.15 -1.29 -6.28
C VAL A 112 -11.06 -2.59 -7.09
N ARG A 113 -11.72 -3.66 -6.64
CA ARG A 113 -11.84 -4.92 -7.41
C ARG A 113 -12.60 -4.75 -8.71
N ARG A 114 -13.68 -3.95 -8.75
CA ARG A 114 -14.39 -3.62 -10.00
C ARG A 114 -13.45 -2.96 -11.02
N LYS A 115 -12.49 -2.17 -10.54
CA LYS A 115 -11.44 -1.51 -11.34
C LYS A 115 -10.23 -2.42 -11.63
N GLY A 116 -10.29 -3.70 -11.24
CA GLY A 116 -9.25 -4.70 -11.48
C GLY A 116 -8.08 -4.71 -10.50
N THR A 117 -8.06 -3.82 -9.49
CA THR A 117 -7.03 -3.83 -8.44
C THR A 117 -7.24 -5.02 -7.51
N LYS A 118 -6.17 -5.77 -7.22
CA LYS A 118 -6.20 -6.87 -6.24
C LYS A 118 -5.96 -6.34 -4.83
N VAL A 119 -6.70 -6.85 -3.86
CA VAL A 119 -6.49 -6.50 -2.44
C VAL A 119 -5.86 -7.69 -1.73
N VAL A 120 -4.69 -7.48 -1.14
CA VAL A 120 -3.89 -8.51 -0.46
C VAL A 120 -3.49 -8.04 0.93
N TYR A 121 -2.72 -8.86 1.64
CA TYR A 121 -2.07 -8.50 2.90
C TYR A 121 -0.72 -9.23 3.03
N THR A 122 0.13 -8.74 3.92
CA THR A 122 1.48 -9.30 4.14
C THR A 122 1.52 -10.18 5.39
N ILE A 123 2.07 -11.39 5.23
CA ILE A 123 2.51 -12.26 6.33
C ILE A 123 4.03 -12.24 6.34
N SER A 124 4.64 -11.79 7.42
CA SER A 124 6.08 -11.59 7.53
C SER A 124 6.71 -12.50 8.56
N PHE A 125 7.60 -13.39 8.13
CA PHE A 125 8.38 -14.26 9.01
C PHE A 125 9.19 -13.42 10.02
N ASP A 126 9.88 -12.39 9.54
CA ASP A 126 10.75 -11.55 10.35
C ASP A 126 9.96 -10.71 11.38
N ARG A 127 8.75 -10.24 11.02
CA ARG A 127 7.86 -9.56 11.97
C ARG A 127 7.39 -10.50 13.08
N ILE A 128 7.00 -11.73 12.74
CA ILE A 128 6.60 -12.76 13.71
C ILE A 128 7.78 -13.10 14.63
N GLN A 129 8.98 -13.26 14.09
CA GLN A 129 10.19 -13.52 14.87
C GLN A 129 10.52 -12.38 15.83
N LYS A 130 10.39 -11.13 15.37
CA LYS A 130 10.57 -9.96 16.21
C LYS A 130 9.55 -9.91 17.35
N GLU A 131 8.26 -10.09 17.04
CA GLU A 131 7.18 -10.08 18.03
C GLU A 131 7.39 -11.15 19.11
N TYR A 132 7.72 -12.39 18.71
CA TYR A 132 8.08 -13.46 19.64
C TYR A 132 9.23 -13.05 20.54
N THR A 133 10.31 -12.51 19.96
CA THR A 133 11.51 -12.11 20.71
C THR A 133 11.19 -11.02 21.74
N ASP A 134 10.33 -10.07 21.40
CA ASP A 134 9.92 -9.01 22.31
C ASP A 134 9.01 -9.55 23.43
N LYS A 135 8.06 -10.43 23.12
CA LYS A 135 7.22 -11.11 24.12
C LYS A 135 8.00 -11.99 25.09
N VAL A 136 9.06 -12.65 24.63
CA VAL A 136 9.97 -13.41 25.50
C VAL A 136 10.72 -12.47 26.45
N LYS A 137 11.20 -11.32 25.98
CA LYS A 137 11.86 -10.31 26.84
C LYS A 137 10.91 -9.74 27.88
N GLU A 138 9.64 -9.55 27.50
CA GLU A 138 8.58 -9.08 28.39
C GLU A 138 8.10 -10.16 29.38
N GLY A 139 8.51 -11.42 29.19
CA GLY A 139 8.12 -12.55 30.04
C GLY A 139 6.70 -13.04 29.82
N VAL A 140 6.05 -12.65 28.71
CA VAL A 140 4.68 -13.07 28.37
C VAL A 140 4.63 -14.26 27.41
N GLU A 141 5.77 -14.59 26.78
CA GLU A 141 5.94 -15.81 25.97
C GLU A 141 7.08 -16.66 26.54
N THR A 142 6.84 -17.96 26.67
CA THR A 142 7.79 -18.93 27.27
C THR A 142 7.95 -20.22 26.45
N GLY A 143 7.10 -20.42 25.42
CA GLY A 143 7.19 -21.53 24.49
C GLY A 143 8.35 -21.37 23.51
N THR A 144 8.51 -22.35 22.61
CA THR A 144 9.52 -22.28 21.55
C THR A 144 9.05 -21.42 20.39
N PHE A 145 9.99 -20.78 19.69
CA PHE A 145 9.66 -19.98 18.50
C PHE A 145 8.92 -20.79 17.43
N SER A 146 9.27 -22.07 17.22
CA SER A 146 8.60 -22.93 16.23
C SER A 146 7.11 -23.12 16.49
N VAL A 147 6.70 -23.26 17.76
CA VAL A 147 5.28 -23.38 18.15
C VAL A 147 4.56 -22.05 17.94
N TYR A 148 5.18 -20.96 18.38
CA TYR A 148 4.65 -19.61 18.18
C TYR A 148 4.47 -19.28 16.70
N LEU A 149 5.51 -19.53 15.89
CA LEU A 149 5.53 -19.32 14.45
C LEU A 149 4.39 -20.08 13.76
N LYS A 150 4.20 -21.36 14.08
CA LYS A 150 3.12 -22.15 13.47
C LYS A 150 1.75 -21.55 13.80
N ALA A 151 1.49 -21.25 15.07
CA ALA A 151 0.22 -20.69 15.50
C ALA A 151 -0.04 -19.32 14.86
N GLU A 152 0.97 -18.47 14.77
CA GLU A 152 0.84 -17.13 14.25
C GLU A 152 0.68 -17.10 12.72
N VAL A 153 1.40 -17.96 12.00
CA VAL A 153 1.20 -18.12 10.54
C VAL A 153 -0.20 -18.67 10.24
N ASP A 154 -0.68 -19.66 10.99
CA ASP A 154 -2.04 -20.18 10.84
C ASP A 154 -3.10 -19.09 11.09
N ARG A 155 -2.92 -18.32 12.16
CA ARG A 155 -3.80 -17.20 12.49
C ARG A 155 -3.84 -16.18 11.36
N LEU A 156 -2.68 -15.78 10.83
CA LEU A 156 -2.60 -14.80 9.75
C LEU A 156 -3.16 -15.35 8.42
N ILE A 157 -2.95 -16.63 8.12
CA ILE A 157 -3.55 -17.28 6.94
C ILE A 157 -5.09 -17.32 7.06
N SER A 158 -5.66 -17.42 8.28
CA SER A 158 -7.12 -17.47 8.45
C SER A 158 -7.87 -16.24 7.93
N TYR A 159 -7.18 -15.11 7.73
CA TYR A 159 -7.77 -13.90 7.15
C TYR A 159 -8.00 -13.98 5.63
N GLU A 160 -7.47 -15.00 4.96
CA GLU A 160 -7.38 -15.10 3.51
C GLU A 160 -8.70 -14.93 2.76
N SER A 161 -9.83 -15.34 3.36
CA SER A 161 -11.15 -15.37 2.71
C SER A 161 -11.57 -14.02 2.10
N SER A 162 -11.24 -12.91 2.76
CA SER A 162 -11.56 -11.56 2.31
C SER A 162 -10.61 -11.01 1.25
N PHE A 163 -9.48 -11.67 0.99
CA PHE A 163 -8.38 -11.15 0.17
C PHE A 163 -8.16 -11.94 -1.13
N ASP A 164 -7.62 -11.25 -2.14
CA ASP A 164 -7.27 -11.80 -3.45
C ASP A 164 -5.95 -12.58 -3.42
N GLY A 165 -5.20 -12.54 -2.31
CA GLY A 165 -3.94 -13.23 -2.14
C GLY A 165 -3.12 -12.77 -0.95
N ILE A 166 -1.90 -13.31 -0.86
CA ILE A 166 -0.94 -13.09 0.23
C ILE A 166 0.40 -12.63 -0.35
N ILE A 167 1.01 -11.65 0.31
CA ILE A 167 2.43 -11.35 0.18
C ILE A 167 3.15 -12.06 1.33
N ALA A 168 3.99 -13.04 1.01
CA ALA A 168 4.79 -13.75 2.00
C ALA A 168 6.17 -13.10 2.09
N GLU A 169 6.42 -12.38 3.17
CA GLU A 169 7.71 -11.74 3.44
C GLU A 169 8.65 -12.69 4.20
N TYR A 170 9.85 -12.87 3.65
CA TYR A 170 10.95 -13.63 4.23
C TYR A 170 12.28 -12.94 3.90
N LYS A 171 12.82 -12.16 4.84
CA LYS A 171 14.18 -11.63 4.78
C LYS A 171 15.16 -12.69 5.29
N GLY A 172 14.92 -13.25 6.47
CA GLY A 172 15.72 -14.35 7.02
C GLY A 172 17.20 -14.01 7.18
N LYS A 173 18.01 -15.01 7.54
CA LYS A 173 19.48 -14.86 7.66
C LYS A 173 20.18 -15.49 6.47
N ASN A 174 21.29 -14.90 6.03
CA ASN A 174 22.08 -15.46 4.93
C ASN A 174 22.71 -16.81 5.34
N PRO A 175 22.36 -17.92 4.67
CA PRO A 175 22.78 -19.26 5.06
C PRO A 175 24.27 -19.55 4.81
N ILE A 176 25.00 -18.68 4.11
CA ILE A 176 26.45 -18.81 3.87
C ILE A 176 27.24 -18.60 5.17
N TYR A 177 26.73 -17.75 6.07
CA TYR A 177 27.42 -17.38 7.31
C TYR A 177 26.95 -18.17 8.54
N MET A 178 26.14 -19.21 8.32
CA MET A 178 25.53 -19.99 9.40
C MET A 178 26.34 -21.25 9.70
N SER A 179 26.37 -21.65 10.97
CA SER A 179 26.84 -22.98 11.35
C SER A 179 25.88 -24.06 10.82
N ALA A 180 26.33 -25.32 10.79
CA ALA A 180 25.45 -26.42 10.38
C ALA A 180 24.20 -26.53 11.27
N ALA A 181 24.35 -26.35 12.59
CA ALA A 181 23.25 -26.38 13.55
C ALA A 181 22.28 -25.20 13.35
N ASP A 182 22.79 -23.97 13.22
CA ASP A 182 21.93 -22.80 12.99
C ASP A 182 21.18 -22.93 11.66
N LYS A 183 21.82 -23.49 10.64
CA LYS A 183 21.22 -23.70 9.32
C LYS A 183 20.10 -24.74 9.37
N GLU A 184 20.26 -25.81 10.15
CA GLU A 184 19.22 -26.81 10.39
C GLU A 184 18.01 -26.18 11.11
N GLU A 185 18.24 -25.37 12.15
CA GLU A 185 17.18 -24.65 12.85
C GLU A 185 16.45 -23.64 11.96
N ALA A 186 17.19 -22.83 11.19
CA ALA A 186 16.58 -21.88 10.26
C ALA A 186 15.79 -22.60 9.17
N LYS A 187 16.27 -23.75 8.66
CA LYS A 187 15.51 -24.55 7.71
C LYS A 187 14.22 -25.08 8.32
N ALA A 188 14.26 -25.59 9.56
CA ALA A 188 13.06 -26.05 10.24
C ALA A 188 12.01 -24.94 10.41
N ASN A 189 12.43 -23.74 10.81
CA ASN A 189 11.52 -22.59 10.93
C ASN A 189 11.03 -22.09 9.56
N GLN A 190 11.90 -22.06 8.55
CA GLN A 190 11.53 -21.75 7.17
C GLN A 190 10.47 -22.73 6.65
N ASP A 191 10.61 -24.02 6.93
CA ASP A 191 9.69 -25.06 6.49
C ASP A 191 8.32 -24.98 7.18
N ILE A 192 8.28 -24.54 8.44
CA ILE A 192 7.02 -24.24 9.14
C ILE A 192 6.29 -23.10 8.41
N PHE A 193 6.99 -22.01 8.13
CA PHE A 193 6.43 -20.83 7.47
C PHE A 193 5.97 -21.14 6.04
N TRP A 194 6.88 -21.59 5.18
CA TRP A 194 6.60 -21.86 3.78
C TRP A 194 5.73 -23.10 3.58
N GLY A 195 5.80 -24.09 4.47
CA GLY A 195 4.90 -25.24 4.43
C GLY A 195 3.44 -24.81 4.56
N ALA A 196 3.13 -23.91 5.49
CA ALA A 196 1.78 -23.37 5.65
C ALA A 196 1.37 -22.48 4.46
N VAL A 197 2.24 -21.59 3.99
CA VAL A 197 1.97 -20.71 2.83
C VAL A 197 1.75 -21.52 1.55
N MET A 198 2.57 -22.55 1.30
CA MET A 198 2.43 -23.41 0.12
C MET A 198 1.18 -24.29 0.19
N ALA A 199 0.85 -24.83 1.36
CA ALA A 199 -0.40 -25.57 1.56
C ALA A 199 -1.62 -24.67 1.28
N TRP A 200 -1.61 -23.44 1.79
CA TRP A 200 -2.64 -22.44 1.47
C TRP A 200 -2.69 -22.15 -0.04
N LYS A 201 -1.55 -21.94 -0.69
CA LYS A 201 -1.51 -21.62 -2.12
C LYS A 201 -2.02 -22.76 -3.01
N GLN A 202 -1.72 -24.01 -2.64
CA GLN A 202 -2.23 -25.20 -3.33
C GLN A 202 -3.76 -25.33 -3.18
N ALA A 203 -4.31 -25.00 -2.02
CA ALA A 203 -5.75 -24.97 -1.81
C ALA A 203 -6.45 -23.78 -2.51
N ASN A 204 -5.69 -22.71 -2.83
CA ASN A 204 -6.18 -21.45 -3.39
C ASN A 204 -5.47 -21.12 -4.71
N THR A 205 -5.63 -21.98 -5.72
CA THR A 205 -4.92 -21.86 -7.00
C THR A 205 -5.22 -20.56 -7.75
N ASN A 206 -6.40 -19.97 -7.55
CA ASN A 206 -6.82 -18.70 -8.14
C ASN A 206 -6.32 -17.45 -7.39
N LYS A 207 -5.79 -17.58 -6.17
CA LYS A 207 -5.31 -16.44 -5.37
C LYS A 207 -3.85 -16.10 -5.66
N LEU A 208 -3.50 -14.82 -5.50
CA LEU A 208 -2.15 -14.33 -5.72
C LEU A 208 -1.21 -14.80 -4.59
N LEU A 209 -0.02 -15.25 -4.94
CA LEU A 209 1.12 -15.32 -4.02
C LEU A 209 2.25 -14.47 -4.57
N THR A 210 2.82 -13.63 -3.72
CA THR A 210 3.98 -12.80 -4.03
C THR A 210 5.02 -13.00 -2.94
N PHE A 211 6.28 -13.22 -3.33
CA PHE A 211 7.40 -13.23 -2.41
C PHE A 211 7.84 -11.80 -2.11
N GLN A 212 8.23 -11.53 -0.88
CA GLN A 212 8.93 -10.31 -0.49
C GLN A 212 10.16 -10.64 0.35
N GLY A 213 11.30 -10.01 0.10
CA GLY A 213 12.48 -10.18 0.96
C GLY A 213 13.76 -10.46 0.18
N TYR A 214 14.57 -11.41 0.67
CA TYR A 214 15.87 -11.78 0.10
C TYR A 214 15.83 -13.21 -0.46
N PRO A 215 15.63 -13.40 -1.78
CA PRO A 215 15.59 -14.73 -2.40
C PRO A 215 16.83 -15.58 -2.12
N GLU A 216 17.99 -14.94 -1.99
CA GLU A 216 19.27 -15.58 -1.71
C GLU A 216 19.41 -16.10 -0.27
N ASN A 217 18.54 -15.67 0.64
CA ASN A 217 18.52 -16.15 2.02
C ASN A 217 17.63 -17.40 2.20
N LEU A 218 16.85 -17.78 1.18
CA LEU A 218 16.08 -19.02 1.22
C LEU A 218 17.02 -20.24 1.20
N ILE A 219 16.77 -21.19 2.09
CA ILE A 219 17.38 -22.51 2.02
C ILE A 219 16.52 -23.37 1.09
N GLY A 220 16.73 -23.21 -0.22
CA GLY A 220 15.96 -23.82 -1.31
C GLY A 220 14.95 -22.86 -1.94
N GLN A 221 15.08 -22.61 -3.24
CA GLN A 221 14.38 -21.54 -3.98
C GLN A 221 13.04 -21.98 -4.59
N SER A 222 12.64 -23.24 -4.48
CA SER A 222 11.48 -23.79 -5.22
C SER A 222 10.16 -23.06 -4.96
N VAL A 223 9.96 -22.51 -3.76
CA VAL A 223 8.76 -21.72 -3.40
C VAL A 223 8.57 -20.48 -4.27
N LEU A 224 9.65 -19.94 -4.84
CA LEU A 224 9.60 -18.75 -5.70
C LEU A 224 8.89 -19.02 -7.03
N SER A 225 8.84 -20.27 -7.49
CA SER A 225 8.16 -20.64 -8.75
C SER A 225 6.64 -20.43 -8.70
N GLU A 226 6.05 -20.53 -7.51
CA GLU A 226 4.62 -20.29 -7.26
C GLU A 226 4.30 -18.79 -7.10
N CYS A 227 5.32 -17.94 -7.00
CA CYS A 227 5.17 -16.51 -6.78
C CYS A 227 5.01 -15.76 -8.11
N ARG A 228 3.95 -14.95 -8.23
CA ARG A 228 3.72 -14.10 -9.41
C ARG A 228 4.83 -13.07 -9.57
N HIS A 229 5.27 -12.48 -8.46
CA HIS A 229 6.35 -11.51 -8.41
C HIS A 229 7.26 -11.76 -7.21
N ILE A 230 8.46 -11.21 -7.30
CA ILE A 230 9.48 -11.23 -6.25
C ILE A 230 9.80 -9.77 -5.91
N ILE A 231 9.25 -9.29 -4.80
CA ILE A 231 9.51 -7.97 -4.26
C ILE A 231 10.82 -8.03 -3.48
N LEU A 232 11.84 -7.37 -3.99
CA LEU A 232 13.15 -7.31 -3.35
C LEU A 232 13.09 -6.35 -2.16
N ALA A 233 13.73 -6.72 -1.04
CA ALA A 233 13.85 -5.82 0.10
C ALA A 233 14.85 -4.71 -0.23
N THR A 234 14.33 -3.63 -0.82
CA THR A 234 15.05 -2.41 -1.17
C THR A 234 14.46 -1.20 -0.45
N ASP A 235 13.62 -1.43 0.55
CA ASP A 235 12.94 -0.39 1.34
C ASP A 235 13.88 0.45 2.21
N ASP A 236 15.10 -0.06 2.46
CA ASP A 236 16.12 0.51 3.33
C ASP A 236 17.41 0.92 2.60
N VAL A 237 17.42 0.93 1.27
CA VAL A 237 18.59 1.40 0.48
C VAL A 237 18.60 2.92 0.37
N ASP A 238 19.80 3.51 0.33
CA ASP A 238 19.99 4.96 0.34
C ASP A 238 20.29 5.54 -1.06
N ALA A 239 20.54 4.71 -2.08
CA ALA A 239 20.87 5.13 -3.45
C ALA A 239 20.23 4.25 -4.54
N VAL A 240 19.96 4.83 -5.72
CA VAL A 240 19.29 4.13 -6.83
C VAL A 240 20.15 3.00 -7.41
N GLU A 241 21.47 3.14 -7.37
CA GLU A 241 22.43 2.14 -7.86
C GLU A 241 22.35 0.84 -7.05
N GLU A 242 22.00 0.93 -5.77
CA GLU A 242 21.86 -0.22 -4.87
C GLU A 242 20.71 -1.14 -5.29
N LEU A 243 19.69 -0.64 -5.98
CA LEU A 243 18.61 -1.47 -6.55
C LEU A 243 19.17 -2.56 -7.45
N SER A 244 20.15 -2.21 -8.29
CA SER A 244 20.81 -3.18 -9.18
C SER A 244 21.71 -4.14 -8.42
N VAL A 245 22.27 -3.71 -7.28
CA VAL A 245 23.09 -4.56 -6.41
C VAL A 245 22.22 -5.63 -5.74
N VAL A 246 21.08 -5.22 -5.18
CA VAL A 246 20.11 -6.13 -4.55
C VAL A 246 19.55 -7.12 -5.58
N ALA A 247 19.18 -6.65 -6.78
CA ALA A 247 18.70 -7.53 -7.86
C ALA A 247 19.73 -8.60 -8.24
N ARG A 248 21.01 -8.24 -8.39
CA ARG A 248 22.07 -9.21 -8.69
C ARG A 248 22.37 -10.15 -7.53
N LYS A 249 22.24 -9.68 -6.29
CA LYS A 249 22.41 -10.51 -5.09
C LYS A 249 21.33 -11.59 -4.99
N ALA A 250 20.08 -11.26 -5.31
CA ALA A 250 18.97 -12.23 -5.35
C ALA A 250 19.22 -13.39 -6.33
N MET A 251 19.99 -13.15 -7.39
CA MET A 251 20.32 -14.13 -8.43
C MET A 251 21.46 -15.08 -8.05
N LEU A 252 22.16 -14.86 -6.94
CA LEU A 252 23.29 -15.71 -6.53
C LEU A 252 22.85 -17.14 -6.20
N SER A 253 21.59 -17.35 -5.85
CA SER A 253 21.05 -18.68 -5.59
C SER A 253 20.47 -19.30 -6.85
N ALA A 254 20.98 -20.48 -7.21
CA ALA A 254 20.45 -21.26 -8.32
C ALA A 254 18.96 -21.57 -8.07
N GLY A 255 18.10 -21.20 -9.03
CA GLY A 255 16.65 -21.42 -8.94
C GLY A 255 15.83 -20.17 -8.62
N THR A 256 16.44 -19.01 -8.36
CA THR A 256 15.70 -17.74 -8.30
C THR A 256 15.19 -17.34 -9.70
N PRO A 257 13.87 -17.17 -9.91
CA PRO A 257 13.34 -16.61 -11.15
C PRO A 257 13.82 -15.17 -11.34
N THR A 258 14.33 -14.84 -12.52
CA THR A 258 14.92 -13.52 -12.81
C THR A 258 14.03 -12.65 -13.71
N ASP A 259 12.84 -13.13 -14.07
CA ASP A 259 11.92 -12.51 -15.02
C ASP A 259 10.85 -11.60 -14.37
N ARG A 260 10.88 -11.43 -13.04
CA ARG A 260 9.74 -10.86 -12.28
C ARG A 260 10.11 -10.06 -11.03
N PHE A 261 11.25 -9.36 -11.04
CA PHE A 261 11.70 -8.56 -9.88
C PHE A 261 10.95 -7.24 -9.77
N VAL A 262 10.47 -6.94 -8.56
CA VAL A 262 9.83 -5.68 -8.18
C VAL A 262 10.69 -5.02 -7.10
N VAL A 263 10.95 -3.72 -7.22
CA VAL A 263 11.70 -2.98 -6.19
C VAL A 263 10.75 -2.27 -5.24
N ALA A 264 11.09 -2.27 -3.95
CA ALA A 264 10.33 -1.61 -2.92
C ALA A 264 10.90 -0.22 -2.57
N VAL A 265 10.00 0.74 -2.33
CA VAL A 265 10.29 2.12 -1.93
C VAL A 265 9.23 2.60 -0.93
N SER A 266 9.48 3.70 -0.23
CA SER A 266 8.46 4.37 0.56
C SER A 266 8.11 5.74 -0.02
N THR A 267 6.89 6.21 0.22
CA THR A 267 6.61 7.65 0.16
C THR A 267 7.40 8.40 1.22
N ILE A 268 7.54 9.72 1.02
CA ILE A 268 8.15 10.62 2.02
C ILE A 268 7.38 10.51 3.34
N SER A 269 8.09 10.45 4.47
CA SER A 269 7.48 10.41 5.79
C SER A 269 6.68 11.69 6.07
N MET A 270 5.57 11.55 6.81
CA MET A 270 4.86 12.71 7.36
C MET A 270 5.52 13.26 8.63
N ASP A 271 6.43 12.50 9.25
CA ASP A 271 7.23 12.99 10.36
C ASP A 271 8.34 13.90 9.84
N ALA A 272 8.28 15.19 10.19
CA ALA A 272 9.26 16.18 9.76
C ALA A 272 10.68 15.90 10.31
N ALA A 273 10.82 15.09 11.37
CA ALA A 273 12.13 14.65 11.87
C ALA A 273 12.74 13.54 11.01
N ASP A 274 11.92 12.81 10.25
CA ASP A 274 12.38 11.76 9.34
C ASP A 274 12.70 12.34 7.97
N THR A 275 13.97 12.73 7.80
CA THR A 275 14.47 13.30 6.55
C THR A 275 15.00 12.25 5.57
N LYS A 276 14.82 10.95 5.85
CA LYS A 276 15.42 9.86 5.07
C LYS A 276 14.38 9.02 4.35
N THR A 277 13.29 8.66 5.02
CA THR A 277 12.28 7.79 4.43
C THR A 277 11.68 8.41 3.17
N GLY A 278 11.72 7.66 2.07
CA GLY A 278 11.23 8.08 0.76
C GLY A 278 12.23 8.87 -0.08
N PHE A 279 13.49 8.93 0.34
CA PHE A 279 14.58 9.53 -0.43
C PHE A 279 15.66 8.51 -0.79
N TYR A 280 16.23 8.67 -1.98
CA TYR A 280 17.58 8.20 -2.30
C TYR A 280 18.50 9.41 -2.28
N GLU A 281 19.37 9.46 -1.29
CA GLU A 281 20.14 10.64 -0.92
C GLU A 281 19.25 11.90 -0.77
N LYS A 282 19.11 12.69 -1.85
CA LYS A 282 18.30 13.91 -1.91
C LYS A 282 17.14 13.83 -2.91
N ALA A 283 17.13 12.80 -3.76
CA ALA A 283 16.11 12.59 -4.77
C ALA A 283 14.96 11.75 -4.21
N ARG A 284 13.74 11.91 -4.75
CA ARG A 284 12.58 11.11 -4.27
C ARG A 284 12.75 9.67 -4.75
N ALA A 285 12.80 8.73 -3.81
CA ALA A 285 13.04 7.31 -4.10
C ALA A 285 12.03 6.75 -5.12
N ILE A 286 10.74 7.07 -4.96
CA ILE A 286 9.67 6.64 -5.87
C ILE A 286 9.95 7.02 -7.33
N LYS A 287 10.44 8.24 -7.57
CA LYS A 287 10.69 8.74 -8.93
C LYS A 287 11.92 8.09 -9.55
N GLU A 288 13.01 8.02 -8.80
CA GLU A 288 14.26 7.43 -9.25
C GLU A 288 14.10 5.91 -9.51
N ALA A 289 13.39 5.21 -8.62
CA ALA A 289 13.05 3.80 -8.82
C ALA A 289 12.19 3.60 -10.07
N ALA A 290 11.22 4.49 -10.35
CA ALA A 290 10.41 4.40 -11.56
C ALA A 290 11.26 4.52 -12.83
N TYR A 291 12.23 5.45 -12.88
CA TYR A 291 13.16 5.54 -14.01
C TYR A 291 14.06 4.30 -14.10
N TRP A 292 14.60 3.83 -12.98
CA TRP A 292 15.35 2.59 -12.93
C TRP A 292 14.55 1.43 -13.55
N ILE A 293 13.27 1.28 -13.23
CA ILE A 293 12.43 0.20 -13.81
C ILE A 293 12.34 0.26 -15.34
N THR A 294 12.47 1.44 -15.96
CA THR A 294 12.41 1.60 -17.42
C THR A 294 13.69 1.20 -18.15
N GLU A 295 14.83 1.12 -17.45
CA GLU A 295 16.09 0.80 -18.12
C GLU A 295 16.19 -0.70 -18.46
N PRO A 296 16.84 -1.05 -19.58
CA PRO A 296 17.07 -2.44 -19.93
C PRO A 296 18.06 -3.11 -18.97
N SER A 297 17.88 -4.41 -18.76
CA SER A 297 18.83 -5.27 -18.07
C SER A 297 18.97 -6.58 -18.84
N ALA A 298 20.21 -7.07 -18.98
CA ALA A 298 20.50 -8.30 -19.72
C ALA A 298 20.19 -9.56 -18.90
N ASP A 299 20.30 -9.47 -17.57
CA ASP A 299 20.35 -10.66 -16.70
C ASP A 299 19.04 -10.88 -15.91
N TYR A 300 18.17 -9.88 -15.85
CA TYR A 300 16.90 -9.93 -15.13
C TYR A 300 15.89 -8.92 -15.69
N THR A 301 14.61 -9.15 -15.42
CA THR A 301 13.52 -8.24 -15.78
C THR A 301 13.13 -7.38 -14.58
N ARG A 302 13.12 -6.07 -14.79
CA ARG A 302 12.56 -5.07 -13.89
C ARG A 302 11.05 -5.05 -14.12
N ALA A 303 10.28 -5.73 -13.28
CA ALA A 303 8.86 -5.97 -13.47
C ALA A 303 7.97 -4.87 -12.89
N GLY A 304 8.43 -4.11 -11.89
CA GLY A 304 7.59 -3.08 -11.31
C GLY A 304 8.10 -2.47 -10.01
N ILE A 305 7.22 -1.73 -9.35
CA ILE A 305 7.47 -1.01 -8.09
C ILE A 305 6.50 -1.44 -7.00
N ALA A 306 6.96 -1.42 -5.76
CA ALA A 306 6.19 -1.63 -4.54
C ALA A 306 6.36 -0.39 -3.63
N ILE A 307 5.26 0.27 -3.29
CA ILE A 307 5.29 1.57 -2.61
C ILE A 307 4.67 1.45 -1.22
N TYR A 308 5.48 1.68 -0.19
CA TYR A 308 5.01 1.75 1.20
C TYR A 308 4.39 3.11 1.51
N ASN A 309 3.43 3.07 2.45
CA ASN A 309 2.83 4.24 3.09
C ASN A 309 2.14 5.21 2.12
N ILE A 310 1.45 4.69 1.09
CA ILE A 310 0.89 5.54 0.03
C ILE A 310 0.01 6.68 0.54
N GLN A 311 -0.62 6.52 1.71
CA GLN A 311 -1.41 7.56 2.38
C GLN A 311 -0.66 8.88 2.57
N ASN A 312 0.67 8.86 2.71
CA ASN A 312 1.46 10.09 2.86
C ASN A 312 1.41 10.94 1.57
N ASP A 313 1.30 10.30 0.41
CA ASP A 313 1.18 11.00 -0.88
C ASP A 313 -0.26 11.48 -1.17
N TYR A 314 -1.26 11.03 -0.38
CA TYR A 314 -2.61 11.59 -0.45
C TYR A 314 -2.62 13.06 -0.01
N TYR A 315 -1.88 13.37 1.06
CA TYR A 315 -1.80 14.71 1.66
C TYR A 315 -0.82 15.65 0.96
N ASN A 316 -0.35 15.28 -0.22
CA ASN A 316 0.54 16.12 -0.99
C ASN A 316 -0.18 17.43 -1.39
N ALA A 317 0.50 18.57 -1.20
CA ALA A 317 -0.08 19.88 -1.46
C ALA A 317 -0.42 20.14 -2.93
N ASP A 318 0.26 19.45 -3.85
CA ASP A 318 0.10 19.65 -5.30
C ASP A 318 -1.18 18.99 -5.84
N ALA A 319 -1.44 17.74 -5.43
CA ALA A 319 -2.60 16.95 -5.82
C ALA A 319 -2.73 15.72 -4.91
N ILE A 320 -3.80 14.92 -5.10
CA ILE A 320 -3.93 13.61 -4.45
C ILE A 320 -3.12 12.55 -5.21
N TYR A 321 -2.20 11.88 -4.51
CA TYR A 321 -1.28 10.84 -5.02
C TYR A 321 -0.41 11.24 -6.24
N PRO A 322 0.20 12.43 -6.29
CA PRO A 322 0.93 12.89 -7.46
C PRO A 322 2.20 12.08 -7.70
N CYS A 323 2.93 11.67 -6.66
CA CYS A 323 4.17 10.90 -6.81
C CYS A 323 3.88 9.48 -7.27
N VAL A 324 2.86 8.83 -6.70
CA VAL A 324 2.43 7.48 -7.11
C VAL A 324 1.98 7.48 -8.58
N LYS A 325 1.16 8.46 -8.97
CA LYS A 325 0.70 8.61 -10.36
C LYS A 325 1.86 8.93 -11.32
N GLU A 326 2.79 9.80 -10.93
CA GLU A 326 3.98 10.12 -11.71
C GLU A 326 4.82 8.86 -11.96
N ALA A 327 5.11 8.07 -10.91
CA ALA A 327 5.88 6.83 -11.05
C ALA A 327 5.24 5.83 -12.01
N ILE A 328 3.93 5.60 -11.89
CA ILE A 328 3.22 4.67 -12.78
C ILE A 328 3.26 5.17 -14.23
N ASN A 329 3.11 6.48 -14.45
CA ASN A 329 3.20 7.08 -15.78
C ASN A 329 4.61 7.01 -16.38
N ILE A 330 5.66 7.11 -15.55
CA ILE A 330 7.06 6.93 -16.00
C ILE A 330 7.28 5.50 -16.47
N MET A 331 6.83 4.51 -15.69
CA MET A 331 7.02 3.10 -16.02
C MET A 331 6.16 2.64 -17.21
N ASN A 332 4.97 3.23 -17.36
CA ASN A 332 3.96 2.84 -18.34
C ASN A 332 3.43 4.07 -19.10
N PRO A 333 4.26 4.73 -19.92
CA PRO A 333 3.84 5.93 -20.63
C PRO A 333 2.72 5.60 -21.62
N SER A 334 1.76 6.52 -21.77
CA SER A 334 0.76 6.39 -22.83
C SER A 334 1.44 6.31 -24.19
N PRO A 335 0.97 5.45 -25.12
CA PRO A 335 1.48 5.40 -26.47
C PRO A 335 1.49 6.80 -27.08
N ARG A 336 2.64 7.25 -27.61
CA ARG A 336 2.68 8.48 -28.40
C ARG A 336 1.81 8.24 -29.63
N LYS A 337 0.71 8.99 -29.76
CA LYS A 337 -0.16 8.98 -30.93
C LYS A 337 0.56 9.52 -32.16
#